data_AF-A0A354BEX8-F1
#
_entry.id   AF-A0A354BEX8-F1
#
_cell.length_a   1.000
_cell.length_b   1.000
_cell.length_c   1.000
_cell.angle_alpha   90.00
_cell.angle_beta   90.00
_cell.angle_gamma   90.00
#
_symmetry.space_group_name_H-M   'P 1'
#
loop_
_entity.id
_entity.type
_entity.pdbx_description
1 polymer ?
#
loop_
_entity_poly.entity_id
_entity_poly.type
_entity_poly.pdbx_seq_one_letter_code
_entity_poly.pdbx_strand_id
1 'polypeptide(L)'
;KADPAKLMEAVQWLESRAPTERKLVCCRAGMGRSVSVVMAYLCCVEGKSYDEVLKLVMIRHPGAMPLPNLQVAIEQVRQLRRSKSSRHAES
;
A
#
# COMPACT_ATOMS: atom_id res chain seq x y z
N LYS A 1 2.55 8.85 11.83
CA LYS A 1 1.30 8.73 11.05
C LYS A 1 1.66 8.45 9.59
N ALA A 2 0.91 7.64 8.85
CA ALA A 2 1.15 7.42 7.43
C ALA A 2 0.77 8.69 6.62
N ASP A 3 1.67 9.18 5.78
CA ASP A 3 1.42 10.26 4.83
C ASP A 3 0.83 9.65 3.53
N PRO A 4 -0.42 9.98 3.16
CA PRO A 4 -1.07 9.39 1.99
C PRO A 4 -0.36 9.69 0.67
N ALA A 5 0.27 10.85 0.53
CA ALA A 5 0.95 11.21 -0.71
C ALA A 5 2.20 10.34 -0.92
N LYS A 6 3.01 10.19 0.13
CA LYS A 6 4.20 9.31 0.11
C LYS A 6 3.83 7.84 -0.02
N LEU A 7 2.72 7.43 0.61
CA LEU A 7 2.20 6.08 0.48
C LEU A 7 1.73 5.79 -0.95
N MET A 8 1.04 6.73 -1.58
CA MET A 8 0.64 6.63 -2.99
C MET A 8 1.86 6.51 -3.90
N GLU A 9 2.88 7.35 -3.70
CA GLU A 9 4.12 7.31 -4.49
C GLU A 9 4.81 5.94 -4.38
N ALA A 10 4.93 5.39 -3.16
CA ALA A 10 5.50 4.07 -2.95
C ALA A 10 4.68 2.95 -3.61
N VAL A 11 3.34 3.03 -3.56
CA VAL A 11 2.46 2.08 -4.23
C VAL A 11 2.60 2.18 -5.76
N GLN A 12 2.65 3.39 -6.31
CA GLN A 12 2.83 3.61 -7.74
C GLN A 12 4.18 3.08 -8.23
N TRP A 13 5.24 3.24 -7.43
CA TRP A 13 6.55 2.67 -7.72
C TRP A 13 6.55 1.14 -7.72
N LEU A 14 5.75 0.51 -6.84
CA LEU A 14 5.57 -0.93 -6.84
C LEU A 14 4.77 -1.40 -8.06
N GLU A 15 3.75 -0.66 -8.47
CA GLU A 15 2.87 -0.99 -9.59
C GLU A 15 3.57 -0.87 -10.96
N SER A 16 4.44 0.12 -11.15
CA SER A 16 5.05 0.44 -12.45
C SER A 16 6.07 -0.57 -12.99
N ARG A 17 6.41 -1.60 -12.20
CA ARG A 17 7.46 -2.57 -12.50
C ARG A 17 6.89 -3.90 -12.98
N ALA A 18 7.59 -4.55 -13.90
CA ALA A 18 7.17 -5.78 -14.57
C ALA A 18 6.72 -6.88 -13.58
N PRO A 19 5.67 -7.67 -13.91
CA PRO A 19 5.18 -8.76 -13.06
C PRO A 19 6.22 -9.84 -12.74
N THR A 20 7.27 -9.95 -13.56
CA THR A 20 8.35 -10.92 -13.44
C THR A 20 9.44 -10.50 -12.44
N GLU A 21 9.46 -9.25 -11.99
CA GLU A 21 10.44 -8.76 -11.02
C GLU A 21 10.00 -9.03 -9.58
N ARG A 22 10.89 -9.67 -8.80
CA ARG A 22 10.73 -9.75 -7.35
C ARG A 22 11.08 -8.42 -6.71
N LYS A 23 10.17 -7.87 -5.91
CA LYS A 23 10.33 -6.57 -5.24
C LYS A 23 10.52 -6.79 -3.74
N LEU A 24 11.52 -6.14 -3.16
CA LEU A 24 11.75 -6.15 -1.71
C LEU A 24 11.38 -4.79 -1.13
N VAL A 25 10.54 -4.79 -0.09
CA VAL A 25 10.18 -3.60 0.67
C VAL A 25 10.66 -3.79 2.10
N CYS A 26 11.68 -3.04 2.51
CA CYS A 26 12.25 -3.13 3.86
C CYS A 26 12.22 -1.79 4.60
N CYS A 27 12.05 -1.85 5.91
CA CYS A 27 12.32 -0.74 6.82
C CYS A 27 13.27 -1.23 7.91
N ARG A 28 13.87 -0.33 8.70
CA ARG A 28 14.88 -0.67 9.71
C ARG A 28 14.54 -1.88 10.59
N ALA A 29 13.29 -1.99 11.04
CA ALA A 29 12.85 -3.05 11.95
C ALA A 29 11.93 -4.08 11.28
N GLY A 30 11.62 -3.94 9.99
CA GLY A 30 10.70 -4.84 9.27
C GLY A 30 9.22 -4.78 9.69
N MET A 31 8.88 -4.21 10.85
CA MET A 31 7.54 -4.34 11.44
C MET A 31 6.53 -3.27 11.01
N GLY A 32 6.98 -2.04 10.69
CA GLY A 32 6.10 -0.88 10.57
C GLY A 32 5.88 -0.35 9.17
N ARG A 33 6.78 0.54 8.73
CA ARG A 33 6.66 1.27 7.46
C ARG A 33 6.61 0.34 6.24
N SER A 34 7.48 -0.67 6.20
CA SER A 34 7.50 -1.64 5.10
C SER A 34 6.19 -2.41 5.01
N VAL A 35 5.69 -2.89 6.15
CA VAL A 35 4.40 -3.58 6.23
C VAL A 35 3.28 -2.69 5.72
N SER A 36 3.24 -1.42 6.13
CA SER A 36 2.22 -0.48 5.68
C SER A 36 2.21 -0.25 4.17
N VAL A 37 3.38 -0.17 3.54
CA VAL A 37 3.50 -0.04 2.07
C VAL A 37 2.99 -1.30 1.37
N VAL A 38 3.39 -2.48 1.85
CA VAL A 38 2.92 -3.76 1.28
C VAL A 38 1.41 -3.90 1.41
N MET A 39 0.85 -3.58 2.58
CA MET A 39 -0.59 -3.62 2.79
C MET A 39 -1.33 -2.65 1.85
N ALA A 40 -0.82 -1.43 1.70
CA ALA A 40 -1.41 -0.44 0.81
C ALA A 40 -1.37 -0.89 -0.67
N TYR A 41 -0.28 -1.53 -1.10
CA TYR A 41 -0.19 -2.11 -2.45
C TYR A 41 -1.25 -3.18 -2.68
N LEU A 42 -1.37 -4.16 -1.76
CA LEU A 42 -2.37 -5.23 -1.85
C LEU A 42 -3.81 -4.68 -1.89
N CYS A 43 -4.09 -3.62 -1.13
CA CYS A 43 -5.40 -2.99 -1.10
C CYS A 43 -5.71 -2.13 -2.33
N CYS A 44 -4.73 -1.40 -2.86
CA CYS A 44 -4.94 -0.40 -3.91
C CYS A 44 -4.74 -0.96 -5.33
N VAL A 45 -3.89 -1.98 -5.48
CA VAL A 45 -3.51 -2.56 -6.78
C VAL A 45 -4.13 -3.95 -6.95
N GLU A 46 -4.03 -4.82 -5.94
CA GLU A 46 -4.62 -6.18 -6.01
C GLU A 46 -6.10 -6.24 -5.59
N GLY A 47 -6.70 -5.10 -5.20
CA GLY A 47 -8.12 -5.01 -4.87
C GLY A 47 -8.56 -5.72 -3.60
N LYS A 48 -7.63 -6.20 -2.76
CA LYS A 48 -7.96 -6.91 -1.52
C LYS A 48 -8.56 -5.96 -0.49
N SER A 49 -9.41 -6.48 0.40
CA SER A 49 -9.90 -5.71 1.53
C SER A 49 -8.81 -5.54 2.60
N TYR A 50 -8.94 -4.48 3.41
CA TYR A 50 -7.98 -4.22 4.50
C TYR A 50 -7.90 -5.38 5.48
N ASP A 51 -9.03 -5.98 5.85
CA ASP A 51 -9.10 -7.06 6.84
C ASP A 51 -8.47 -8.35 6.32
N GLU A 52 -8.69 -8.70 5.05
CA GLU A 52 -8.04 -9.85 4.41
C GLU A 52 -6.53 -9.67 4.40
N VAL A 53 -6.06 -8.48 4.02
CA VAL A 53 -4.63 -8.15 3.98
C VAL A 53 -4.01 -8.15 5.36
N LEU A 54 -4.69 -7.59 6.36
CA LEU A 54 -4.22 -7.59 7.74
C LEU A 54 -4.06 -9.01 8.27
N LYS A 55 -5.07 -9.88 8.08
CA LYS A 55 -5.00 -11.29 8.45
C LYS A 55 -3.83 -11.98 7.77
N LEU A 56 -3.66 -11.77 6.47
CA LEU A 56 -2.59 -12.35 5.68
C LEU A 56 -1.19 -11.96 6.20
N VAL A 57 -1.02 -10.68 6.53
CA VAL A 57 0.23 -10.13 7.06
C VAL A 57 0.51 -10.69 8.45
N MET A 58 -0.49 -10.76 9.33
CA MET A 58 -0.30 -11.30 10.68
C MET A 58 0.06 -12.79 10.67
N ILE A 59 -0.49 -13.57 9.74
CA ILE A 59 -0.13 -14.99 9.57
C ILE A 59 1.33 -15.13 9.11
N ARG A 60 1.76 -14.30 8.15
CA ARG A 60 3.11 -14.42 7.54
C ARG A 60 4.21 -13.69 8.33
N HIS A 61 3.84 -12.69 9.10
CA HIS A 61 4.75 -11.87 9.90
C HIS A 61 4.11 -11.55 11.27
N PRO A 62 4.16 -12.50 12.23
CA PRO A 62 3.47 -12.41 13.53
C PRO A 62 3.89 -11.25 14.46
N GLY A 63 4.79 -10.36 14.03
CA GLY A 63 5.20 -9.15 14.74
C GLY A 63 4.93 -7.85 13.97
N ALA A 64 4.18 -7.92 12.86
CA ALA A 64 3.83 -6.75 12.08
C ALA A 64 3.07 -5.73 12.95
N MET A 65 3.50 -4.47 12.89
CA MET A 65 2.82 -3.33 13.51
C MET A 65 2.62 -2.25 12.45
N PRO A 66 1.59 -2.38 11.61
CA PRO A 66 1.27 -1.36 10.61
C PRO A 66 1.15 0.03 11.26
N LEU A 67 1.48 1.08 10.51
CA LEU A 67 1.40 2.45 10.99
C LEU A 67 -0.01 2.76 11.52
N PRO A 68 -0.12 3.59 12.57
CA PRO A 68 -1.43 3.99 13.08
C PRO A 68 -2.23 4.71 12.00
N ASN A 69 -3.53 4.42 11.96
CA ASN A 69 -4.49 4.93 10.97
C ASN A 69 -4.15 4.55 9.51
N LEU A 70 -3.48 3.43 9.29
CA LEU A 70 -3.13 2.97 7.95
C LEU A 70 -4.36 2.79 7.05
N GLN A 71 -5.45 2.22 7.56
CA GLN A 71 -6.68 2.03 6.79
C GLN A 71 -7.23 3.35 6.23
N VAL A 72 -7.21 4.41 7.05
CA VAL A 72 -7.61 5.76 6.63
C VAL A 72 -6.69 6.28 5.53
N ALA A 73 -5.38 6.12 5.70
CA ALA A 73 -4.41 6.53 4.69
C ALA A 73 -4.59 5.76 3.37
N ILE A 74 -4.90 4.46 3.42
CA ILE A 74 -5.19 3.64 2.24
C ILE A 74 -6.43 4.15 1.51
N GLU A 75 -7.50 4.50 2.22
CA GLU A 75 -8.69 5.05 1.56
C GLU A 75 -8.40 6.41 0.92
N GLN A 76 -7.60 7.26 1.57
CA GLN A 76 -7.13 8.51 0.97
C GLN A 76 -6.30 8.26 -0.30
N VAL A 77 -5.43 7.24 -0.32
CA VAL A 77 -4.71 6.82 -1.54
C VAL A 77 -5.67 6.40 -2.65
N ARG A 78 -6.71 5.62 -2.33
CA ARG A 78 -7.74 5.21 -3.31
C ARG A 78 -8.46 6.41 -3.91
N GLN A 79 -8.82 7.40 -3.08
CA GLN A 79 -9.42 8.66 -3.55
C GLN A 79 -8.46 9.41 -4.49
N LEU A 80 -7.20 9.60 -4.09
CA LEU A 80 -6.18 10.26 -4.92
C LEU A 80 -5.99 9.58 -6.28
N ARG A 81 -6.00 8.23 -6.30
CA ARG A 81 -5.91 7.44 -7.54
C ARG A 81 -7.11 7.64 -8.45
N ARG A 82 -8.34 7.63 -7.91
CA ARG A 82 -9.57 7.93 -8.67
C ARG A 82 -9.51 9.32 -9.29
N SER A 83 -9.11 10.34 -8.53
CA SER A 83 -9.00 11.72 -9.01
C SER A 83 -7.86 11.96 -10.03
N LYS A 84 -6.86 11.08 -10.09
CA LYS A 84 -5.84 11.11 -11.17
C LYS A 84 -6.35 10.43 -12.43
N SER A 85 -7.07 9.31 -12.29
CA SER A 85 -7.65 8.59 -13.44
C SER A 85 -8.67 9.43 -14.20
N SER A 86 -9.48 10.23 -13.51
CA SER A 86 -10.44 11.13 -14.15
C SER A 86 -9.75 12.23 -14.96
N ARG A 87 -8.60 12.73 -14.50
CA ARG A 87 -7.81 13.76 -15.20
C ARG A 87 -7.09 13.24 -16.46
N HIS A 88 -6.87 11.93 -16.59
CA HIS A 88 -6.29 11.33 -17.79
C HIS A 88 -7.34 10.84 -18.80
N ALA A 89 -8.62 10.79 -18.44
CA ALA A 89 -9.70 10.40 -19.36
C ALA A 89 -10.25 11.60 -20.19
N GLU A 90 -9.87 12.82 -19.85
CA GLU A 90 -10.28 14.08 -20.51
C GLU A 90 -9.14 14.74 -21.32
N SER A 91 -8.08 14.01 -21.69
CA SER A 91 -6.97 14.51 -22.55
C SER A 91 -6.76 13.64 -23.77
#